data_AF-A0A832WEI7-F1
#
_entry.id   AF-A0A832WEI7-F1
#
_cell.length_a   1.000
_cell.length_b   1.000
_cell.length_c   1.000
_cell.angle_alpha   90.00
_cell.angle_beta   90.00
_cell.angle_gamma   90.00
#
_symmetry.space_group_name_H-M   'P 1'
#
loop_
_entity.id
_entity.type
_entity.pdbx_description
1 polymer ?
#
loop_
_entity_poly.entity_id
_entity_poly.type
_entity_poly.pdbx_seq_one_letter_code
_entity_poly.pdbx_strand_id
1 'polypeptide(L)'
;MRGLLEVKNGLIKRNGPLSFFESQGLGILVNPSEVLANNDEVKIYIEIDKGMITDQAYTKILSGSNVRIYVKIIANSLYYFPHPIIFYNKANAKIETEIYINDFGKIVEAYILGRKFHNEEFKEGDIKSITKIYYKEKLLIYDIFRVKNEDYKSKNIMGSEALLTILDIKNGGEYDFKRLITSSEKIDSLWREETKIWF
;
A
#
# COMPACT_ATOMS: atom_id res chain seq x y z
N MET A 1 3.02 -18.92 1.19
CA MET A 1 2.09 -18.60 2.29
C MET A 1 0.80 -18.06 1.72
N ARG A 2 -0.35 -18.40 2.32
CA ARG A 2 -1.62 -17.75 2.01
C ARG A 2 -2.14 -17.11 3.29
N GLY A 3 -2.20 -15.79 3.30
CA GLY A 3 -2.73 -14.99 4.39
C GLY A 3 -4.13 -14.48 4.03
N LEU A 4 -5.07 -14.63 4.95
CA LEU A 4 -6.38 -13.98 4.88
C LEU A 4 -6.62 -13.24 6.19
N LEU A 5 -7.10 -12.01 6.09
CA LEU A 5 -7.58 -11.21 7.20
C LEU A 5 -8.93 -10.62 6.83
N GLU A 6 -9.93 -10.83 7.67
CA GLU A 6 -11.24 -10.21 7.57
C GLU A 6 -11.56 -9.49 8.89
N VAL A 7 -11.80 -8.20 8.82
CA VAL A 7 -12.22 -7.36 9.94
C VAL A 7 -13.60 -6.82 9.62
N LYS A 8 -14.59 -7.15 10.45
CA LYS A 8 -15.96 -6.68 10.28
C LYS A 8 -16.66 -6.52 11.63
N ASN A 9 -17.15 -5.32 11.93
CA ASN A 9 -17.90 -5.03 13.16
C ASN A 9 -17.13 -5.46 14.43
N GLY A 10 -15.82 -5.19 14.49
CA GLY A 10 -14.94 -5.59 15.60
C GLY A 10 -14.58 -7.08 15.65
N LEU A 11 -15.13 -7.92 14.75
CA LEU A 11 -14.74 -9.32 14.62
C LEU A 11 -13.54 -9.44 13.68
N ILE A 12 -12.51 -10.17 14.13
CA ILE A 12 -11.30 -10.44 13.36
C ILE A 12 -11.27 -11.93 13.04
N LYS A 13 -11.36 -12.28 11.76
CA LYS A 13 -11.08 -13.63 11.26
C LYS A 13 -9.78 -13.62 10.50
N ARG A 14 -8.93 -14.61 10.74
CA ARG A 14 -7.63 -14.69 10.10
C ARG A 14 -7.23 -16.11 9.75
N ASN A 15 -6.47 -16.24 8.67
CA ASN A 15 -5.75 -17.44 8.29
C ASN A 15 -4.31 -17.04 7.95
N GLY A 16 -3.35 -17.84 8.41
CA GLY A 16 -1.93 -17.50 8.30
C GLY A 16 -1.50 -16.45 9.34
N PRO A 17 -0.38 -15.75 9.10
CA PRO A 17 0.23 -14.90 10.11
C PRO A 17 -0.41 -13.52 10.24
N LEU A 18 -1.26 -13.11 9.30
CA LEU A 18 -1.92 -11.80 9.34
C LEU A 18 -2.73 -11.64 10.63
N SER A 19 -2.72 -10.43 11.17
CA SER A 19 -3.55 -10.04 12.31
C SER A 19 -3.94 -8.57 12.18
N PHE A 20 -4.89 -8.16 12.99
CA PHE A 20 -5.33 -6.78 13.12
C PHE A 20 -5.41 -6.42 14.60
N PHE A 21 -5.02 -5.19 14.92
CA PHE A 21 -5.21 -4.62 16.25
C PHE A 21 -5.99 -3.32 16.09
N GLU A 22 -7.05 -3.14 16.87
CA GLU A 22 -7.88 -1.94 16.85
C GLU A 22 -7.90 -1.30 18.23
N SER A 23 -7.59 -0.01 18.29
CA SER A 23 -7.71 0.79 19.50
C SER A 23 -8.04 2.23 19.16
N GLN A 24 -9.13 2.76 19.74
CA GLN A 24 -9.51 4.18 19.66
C GLN A 24 -9.59 4.75 18.22
N GLY A 25 -10.07 3.95 17.25
CA GLY A 25 -10.18 4.37 15.86
C GLY A 25 -8.88 4.26 15.05
N LEU A 26 -7.80 3.74 15.64
CA LEU A 26 -6.60 3.30 14.94
C LEU A 26 -6.64 1.78 14.76
N GLY A 27 -6.65 1.35 13.49
CA GLY A 27 -6.44 -0.01 13.04
C GLY A 27 -5.00 -0.22 12.61
N ILE A 28 -4.38 -1.28 13.13
CA ILE A 28 -3.01 -1.65 12.80
C ILE A 28 -3.02 -3.05 12.19
N LEU A 29 -2.63 -3.14 10.92
CA LEU A 29 -2.35 -4.38 10.23
C LEU A 29 -1.00 -4.92 10.73
N VAL A 30 -1.02 -6.18 11.16
CA VAL A 30 0.18 -6.84 11.68
C VAL A 30 0.46 -8.04 10.80
N ASN A 31 1.61 -8.04 10.13
CA ASN A 31 2.13 -9.21 9.45
C ASN A 31 3.46 -9.61 10.10
N PRO A 32 3.51 -10.58 11.03
CA PRO A 32 4.70 -10.86 11.84
C PRO A 32 5.94 -11.28 11.02
N SER A 33 5.83 -11.59 9.72
CA SER A 33 7.00 -11.74 8.86
C SER A 33 7.43 -10.45 8.15
N GLU A 34 6.52 -9.49 7.89
CA GLU A 34 6.68 -8.27 7.04
C GLU A 34 7.46 -8.48 5.73
N VAL A 35 7.62 -9.74 5.35
CA VAL A 35 8.47 -10.26 4.31
C VAL A 35 7.64 -11.28 3.57
N LEU A 36 7.40 -11.00 2.30
CA LEU A 36 6.65 -11.84 1.37
C LEU A 36 7.63 -12.46 0.37
N ALA A 37 7.54 -13.76 0.20
CA ALA A 37 8.50 -14.55 -0.56
C ALA A 37 7.81 -15.59 -1.45
N ASN A 38 8.57 -16.19 -2.37
CA ASN A 38 8.11 -17.29 -3.21
C ASN A 38 6.81 -16.94 -3.96
N ASN A 39 5.69 -17.59 -3.62
CA ASN A 39 4.37 -17.37 -4.22
C ASN A 39 3.35 -16.93 -3.18
N ASP A 40 3.75 -16.03 -2.27
CA ASP A 40 2.87 -15.56 -1.20
C ASP A 40 1.65 -14.81 -1.73
N GLU A 41 0.50 -15.09 -1.13
CA GLU A 41 -0.77 -14.43 -1.43
C GLU A 41 -1.37 -13.88 -0.13
N VAL A 42 -1.68 -12.59 -0.12
CA VAL A 42 -2.26 -11.86 1.01
C VAL A 42 -3.60 -11.29 0.58
N LYS A 43 -4.63 -11.56 1.37
CA LYS A 43 -5.97 -10.99 1.19
C LYS A 43 -6.41 -10.31 2.48
N ILE A 44 -6.76 -9.04 2.38
CA ILE A 44 -7.18 -8.20 3.50
C ILE A 44 -8.54 -7.62 3.16
N TYR A 45 -9.52 -7.84 4.02
CA TYR A 45 -10.87 -7.29 3.93
C TYR A 45 -11.16 -6.56 5.22
N ILE A 46 -11.48 -5.28 5.15
CA ILE A 46 -11.76 -4.44 6.33
C ILE A 46 -13.06 -3.68 6.11
N GLU A 47 -13.97 -3.79 7.07
CA GLU A 47 -15.23 -3.04 7.12
C GLU A 47 -15.31 -2.35 8.48
N ILE A 48 -15.17 -1.01 8.47
CA ILE A 48 -15.20 -0.14 9.64
C ILE A 48 -16.06 1.08 9.35
N ASP A 49 -16.61 1.75 10.36
CA ASP A 49 -17.36 3.01 10.13
C ASP A 49 -16.40 4.15 9.78
N LYS A 50 -15.48 4.44 10.70
CA LYS A 50 -14.46 5.48 10.56
C LYS A 50 -13.18 5.09 11.25
N GLY A 51 -12.05 5.47 10.69
CA GLY A 51 -10.77 5.25 11.36
C GLY A 51 -9.56 5.53 10.50
N MET A 52 -8.41 5.30 11.13
CA MET A 52 -7.10 5.27 10.49
C MET A 52 -6.62 3.83 10.44
N ILE A 53 -6.17 3.38 9.27
CA ILE A 53 -5.57 2.07 9.07
C ILE A 53 -4.12 2.27 8.62
N THR A 54 -3.20 1.63 9.34
CA THR A 54 -1.78 1.55 9.00
C THR A 54 -1.28 0.14 9.28
N ASP A 55 -0.03 -0.17 8.94
CA ASP A 55 0.70 -1.38 9.32
C ASP A 55 1.84 -1.03 10.29
N GLN A 56 2.51 -2.03 10.87
CA GLN A 56 3.59 -1.78 11.84
C GLN A 56 4.97 -1.57 11.20
N ALA A 57 5.11 -1.93 9.93
CA ALA A 57 6.39 -1.85 9.26
C ALA A 57 6.24 -1.97 7.74
N TYR A 58 7.35 -1.68 7.08
CA TYR A 58 7.53 -1.84 5.65
C TYR A 58 7.32 -3.28 5.21
N THR A 59 6.39 -3.50 4.27
CA THR A 59 6.28 -4.78 3.56
C THR A 59 7.45 -4.93 2.59
N LYS A 60 8.18 -6.05 2.68
CA LYS A 60 9.31 -6.38 1.80
C LYS A 60 8.93 -7.54 0.89
N ILE A 61 9.07 -7.37 -0.42
CA ILE A 61 8.89 -8.45 -1.40
C ILE A 61 10.27 -8.93 -1.87
N LEU A 62 10.61 -10.17 -1.52
CA LEU A 62 11.95 -10.71 -1.72
C LEU A 62 12.29 -11.00 -3.19
N SER A 63 13.58 -11.05 -3.46
CA SER A 63 14.13 -11.38 -4.78
C SER A 63 13.58 -12.72 -5.30
N GLY A 64 13.22 -12.77 -6.58
CA GLY A 64 12.72 -13.98 -7.25
C GLY A 64 11.31 -14.38 -6.84
N SER A 65 10.60 -13.56 -6.07
CA SER A 65 9.23 -13.86 -5.64
C SER A 65 8.19 -13.44 -6.68
N ASN A 66 7.01 -14.02 -6.59
CA ASN A 66 5.80 -13.72 -7.35
C ASN A 66 4.63 -13.58 -6.36
N VAL A 67 4.46 -12.38 -5.83
CA VAL A 67 3.54 -12.10 -4.72
C VAL A 67 2.25 -11.49 -5.22
N ARG A 68 1.14 -11.84 -4.57
CA ARG A 68 -0.18 -11.24 -4.80
C ARG A 68 -0.72 -10.63 -3.52
N ILE A 69 -1.11 -9.37 -3.57
CA ILE A 69 -1.74 -8.67 -2.45
C ILE A 69 -3.08 -8.13 -2.92
N TYR A 70 -4.15 -8.44 -2.20
CA TYR A 70 -5.47 -7.86 -2.42
C TYR A 70 -5.95 -7.22 -1.13
N VAL A 71 -6.26 -5.94 -1.18
CA VAL A 71 -6.78 -5.16 -0.06
C VAL A 71 -8.13 -4.60 -0.46
N LYS A 72 -9.16 -4.87 0.35
CA LYS A 72 -10.48 -4.27 0.21
C LYS A 72 -10.87 -3.59 1.52
N ILE A 73 -11.16 -2.30 1.46
CA ILE A 73 -11.59 -1.51 2.62
C ILE A 73 -12.94 -0.88 2.32
N ILE A 74 -13.89 -1.02 3.24
CA ILE A 74 -15.20 -0.37 3.21
C ILE A 74 -15.29 0.50 4.45
N ALA A 75 -15.47 1.80 4.27
CA ALA A 75 -15.64 2.76 5.35
C ALA A 75 -16.54 3.93 4.99
N ASN A 76 -17.09 4.63 5.97
CA ASN A 76 -17.68 5.94 5.74
C ASN A 76 -16.59 7.00 5.57
N SER A 77 -15.66 7.07 6.53
CA SER A 77 -14.49 7.97 6.49
C SER A 77 -13.19 7.22 6.78
N LEU A 78 -12.13 7.45 5.99
CA LEU A 78 -10.92 6.62 6.09
C LEU A 78 -9.62 7.41 5.96
N TYR A 79 -8.68 7.15 6.86
CA TYR A 79 -7.26 7.41 6.65
C TYR A 79 -6.57 6.07 6.39
N TYR A 80 -5.97 5.85 5.23
CA TYR A 80 -5.25 4.61 4.92
C TYR A 80 -3.80 4.91 4.57
N PHE A 81 -2.92 4.58 5.51
CA PHE A 81 -1.51 4.92 5.51
C PHE A 81 -0.66 3.65 5.68
N PRO A 82 -0.64 2.72 4.70
CA PRO A 82 0.33 1.64 4.73
C PRO A 82 1.75 2.20 4.64
N HIS A 83 2.69 1.59 5.35
CA HIS A 83 4.10 1.85 5.22
C HIS A 83 4.56 1.52 3.78
N PRO A 84 5.65 2.13 3.31
CA PRO A 84 6.14 1.87 1.96
C PRO A 84 6.45 0.38 1.71
N ILE A 85 6.09 -0.09 0.51
CA ILE A 85 6.43 -1.44 0.07
C ILE A 85 7.78 -1.42 -0.65
N ILE A 86 8.69 -2.28 -0.21
CA ILE A 86 10.04 -2.41 -0.78
C ILE A 86 10.09 -3.64 -1.69
N PHE A 87 10.42 -3.43 -2.96
CA PHE A 87 10.60 -4.51 -3.94
C PHE A 87 12.08 -4.78 -4.14
N TYR A 88 12.52 -6.01 -3.85
CA TYR A 88 13.91 -6.39 -4.06
C TYR A 88 14.12 -6.72 -5.54
N ASN A 89 15.37 -6.71 -6.00
CA ASN A 89 15.67 -7.08 -7.38
C ASN A 89 15.07 -8.45 -7.75
N LYS A 90 14.52 -8.62 -8.95
CA LYS A 90 13.80 -9.82 -9.42
C LYS A 90 12.44 -10.08 -8.75
N ALA A 91 11.93 -9.16 -7.94
CA ALA A 91 10.58 -9.31 -7.38
C ALA A 91 9.52 -9.12 -8.47
N ASN A 92 8.51 -9.99 -8.45
CA ASN A 92 7.28 -9.84 -9.21
C ASN A 92 6.13 -9.67 -8.24
N ALA A 93 5.26 -8.70 -8.49
CA ALA A 93 4.18 -8.39 -7.58
C ALA A 93 2.94 -7.90 -8.32
N LYS A 94 1.78 -8.41 -7.91
CA LYS A 94 0.49 -7.88 -8.29
C LYS A 94 -0.27 -7.44 -7.04
N ILE A 95 -0.49 -6.14 -6.92
CA ILE A 95 -1.16 -5.51 -5.79
C ILE A 95 -2.46 -4.88 -6.30
N GLU A 96 -3.55 -5.17 -5.63
CA GLU A 96 -4.87 -4.60 -5.94
C GLU A 96 -5.49 -4.06 -4.65
N THR A 97 -5.71 -2.74 -4.62
CA THR A 97 -6.34 -2.03 -3.51
C THR A 97 -7.70 -1.51 -3.99
N GLU A 98 -8.78 -1.89 -3.30
CA GLU A 98 -10.15 -1.41 -3.55
C GLU A 98 -10.71 -0.76 -2.28
N ILE A 99 -10.96 0.55 -2.35
CA ILE A 99 -11.42 1.34 -1.21
C ILE A 99 -12.80 1.89 -1.54
N TYR A 100 -13.75 1.67 -0.65
CA TYR A 100 -15.11 2.20 -0.74
C TYR A 100 -15.31 3.18 0.40
N ILE A 101 -15.58 4.44 0.06
CA ILE A 101 -15.77 5.56 1.00
C ILE A 101 -17.09 6.28 0.72
N ASN A 102 -17.75 6.77 1.77
CA ASN A 102 -19.04 7.46 1.64
C ASN A 102 -18.97 8.96 1.98
N ASP A 103 -17.93 9.42 2.69
CA ASP A 103 -17.80 10.79 3.17
C ASP A 103 -16.47 11.44 2.76
N PHE A 104 -15.36 11.14 3.44
CA PHE A 104 -14.04 11.66 3.10
C PHE A 104 -12.96 10.61 3.33
N GLY A 105 -11.79 10.80 2.74
CA GLY A 105 -10.64 9.98 3.11
C GLY A 105 -9.32 10.47 2.58
N LYS A 106 -8.23 10.08 3.23
CA LYS A 106 -6.87 10.31 2.74
C LYS A 106 -6.14 8.98 2.64
N ILE A 107 -5.61 8.70 1.46
CA ILE A 107 -4.84 7.49 1.16
C ILE A 107 -3.43 7.92 0.82
N VAL A 108 -2.44 7.29 1.46
CA VAL A 108 -1.02 7.53 1.21
C VAL A 108 -0.35 6.19 0.92
N GLU A 109 0.00 5.96 -0.34
CA GLU A 109 0.68 4.73 -0.79
C GLU A 109 2.10 5.07 -1.23
N ALA A 110 3.06 4.22 -0.86
CA ALA A 110 4.46 4.41 -1.19
C ALA A 110 5.12 3.13 -1.69
N TYR A 111 5.99 3.27 -2.68
CA TYR A 111 6.71 2.17 -3.32
C TYR A 111 8.20 2.50 -3.42
N ILE A 112 9.06 1.52 -3.13
CA ILE A 112 10.52 1.64 -3.17
C ILE A 112 11.10 0.48 -3.98
N LEU A 113 11.91 0.79 -4.99
CA LEU A 113 12.56 -0.17 -5.88
C LEU A 113 14.03 -0.37 -5.46
N GLY A 114 14.35 -1.58 -5.04
CA GLY A 114 15.68 -1.94 -4.55
C GLY A 114 15.94 -1.49 -3.11
N ARG A 115 17.16 -1.75 -2.64
CA ARG A 115 17.64 -1.41 -1.30
C ARG A 115 18.97 -0.68 -1.40
N LYS A 116 18.92 0.63 -1.56
CA LYS A 116 20.10 1.47 -1.73
C LYS A 116 21.13 1.31 -0.60
N PHE A 117 20.69 1.26 0.66
CA PHE A 117 21.58 1.02 1.81
C PHE A 117 22.28 -0.34 1.82
N HIS A 118 21.76 -1.32 1.07
CA HIS A 118 22.36 -2.62 0.87
C HIS A 118 23.03 -2.77 -0.50
N ASN A 119 23.25 -1.65 -1.22
CA ASN A 119 23.76 -1.61 -2.59
C ASN A 119 22.98 -2.51 -3.57
N GLU A 120 21.69 -2.72 -3.31
CA GLU A 120 20.82 -3.47 -4.20
C GLU A 120 19.99 -2.50 -5.04
N GLU A 121 20.09 -2.63 -6.35
CA GLU A 121 19.28 -1.91 -7.30
C GLU A 121 18.25 -2.86 -7.93
N PHE A 122 17.04 -2.37 -8.18
CA PHE A 122 16.04 -3.11 -8.94
C PHE A 122 16.40 -3.09 -10.42
N LYS A 123 16.72 -4.25 -10.99
CA LYS A 123 17.12 -4.38 -12.41
C LYS A 123 16.17 -5.27 -13.21
N GLU A 124 15.62 -6.27 -12.55
CA GLU A 124 14.75 -7.26 -13.17
C GLU A 124 13.48 -7.41 -12.34
N GLY A 125 12.35 -7.70 -12.99
CA GLY A 125 11.07 -7.99 -12.32
C GLY A 125 9.88 -7.30 -12.98
N ASP A 126 8.68 -7.60 -12.49
CA ASP A 126 7.42 -7.06 -13.00
C ASP A 126 6.50 -6.72 -11.82
N ILE A 127 6.29 -5.42 -11.60
CA ILE A 127 5.48 -4.89 -10.51
C ILE A 127 4.27 -4.20 -11.11
N LYS A 128 3.09 -4.57 -10.62
CA LYS A 128 1.84 -3.90 -10.93
C LYS A 128 1.04 -3.66 -9.67
N SER A 129 0.78 -2.40 -9.35
CA SER A 129 -0.17 -1.99 -8.32
C SER A 129 -1.34 -1.25 -8.95
N ILE A 130 -2.56 -1.61 -8.56
CA ILE A 130 -3.80 -0.99 -9.03
C ILE A 130 -4.58 -0.53 -7.80
N THR A 131 -4.86 0.76 -7.72
CA THR A 131 -5.66 1.35 -6.64
C THR A 131 -6.97 1.89 -7.22
N LYS A 132 -8.09 1.38 -6.72
CA LYS A 132 -9.44 1.81 -7.09
C LYS A 132 -10.10 2.41 -5.86
N ILE A 133 -10.59 3.63 -5.98
CA ILE A 133 -11.35 4.29 -4.92
C ILE A 133 -12.75 4.59 -5.44
N TYR A 134 -13.74 4.13 -4.70
CA TYR A 134 -15.16 4.31 -4.96
C TYR A 134 -15.71 5.28 -3.93
N TYR A 135 -16.36 6.35 -4.39
CA TYR A 135 -17.09 7.28 -3.54
C TYR A 135 -18.60 7.07 -3.75
N LYS A 136 -19.32 6.71 -2.69
CA LYS A 136 -20.76 6.37 -2.75
C LYS A 136 -21.06 5.39 -3.90
N GLU A 137 -20.32 4.28 -3.90
CA GLU A 137 -20.38 3.18 -4.88
C GLU A 137 -19.95 3.53 -6.32
N LYS A 138 -19.60 4.78 -6.62
CA LYS A 138 -19.11 5.20 -7.94
C LYS A 138 -17.60 5.24 -7.97
N LEU A 139 -16.99 4.63 -8.99
CA LEU A 139 -15.55 4.70 -9.19
C LEU A 139 -15.13 6.17 -9.37
N LEU A 140 -14.31 6.67 -8.45
CA LEU A 140 -13.81 8.04 -8.45
C LEU A 140 -12.36 8.09 -8.92
N ILE A 141 -11.52 7.18 -8.43
CA ILE A 141 -10.08 7.12 -8.74
C ILE A 141 -9.73 5.72 -9.23
N TYR A 142 -8.96 5.67 -10.31
CA TYR A 142 -8.36 4.46 -10.84
C TYR A 142 -6.89 4.76 -11.16
N ASP A 143 -6.00 4.36 -10.26
CA ASP A 143 -4.56 4.57 -10.38
C ASP A 143 -3.83 3.26 -10.69
N ILE A 144 -2.80 3.36 -11.54
CA ILE A 144 -1.93 2.24 -11.88
C ILE A 144 -0.49 2.67 -11.70
N PHE A 145 0.23 1.94 -10.85
CA PHE A 145 1.68 1.91 -10.82
C PHE A 145 2.17 0.63 -11.51
N ARG A 146 3.08 0.78 -12.48
CA ARG A 146 3.69 -0.36 -13.18
C ARG A 146 5.17 -0.12 -13.40
N VAL A 147 5.95 -1.16 -13.18
CA VAL A 147 7.39 -1.19 -13.44
C VAL A 147 7.74 -2.54 -14.04
N LYS A 148 8.53 -2.50 -15.12
CA LYS A 148 9.09 -3.70 -15.73
C LYS A 148 10.60 -3.51 -15.89
N ASN A 149 11.36 -4.34 -15.19
CA ASN A 149 12.81 -4.25 -15.13
C ASN A 149 13.26 -2.83 -14.74
N GLU A 150 14.18 -2.23 -15.50
CA GLU A 150 14.75 -0.90 -15.25
C GLU A 150 13.96 0.26 -15.87
N ASP A 151 12.73 0.04 -16.38
CA ASP A 151 11.97 1.08 -17.06
C ASP A 151 11.68 2.30 -16.17
N TYR A 152 11.56 2.10 -14.86
CA TYR A 152 11.40 3.15 -13.86
C TYR A 152 12.52 4.19 -13.88
N LYS A 153 13.73 3.86 -14.38
CA LYS A 153 14.85 4.82 -14.50
C LYS A 153 14.59 5.88 -15.57
N SER A 154 13.66 5.63 -16.49
CA SER A 154 13.25 6.61 -17.49
C SER A 154 12.55 7.78 -16.82
N LYS A 155 13.00 9.01 -17.09
CA LYS A 155 12.31 10.25 -16.66
C LYS A 155 10.87 10.34 -17.16
N ASN A 156 10.53 9.59 -18.22
CA ASN A 156 9.18 9.53 -18.78
C ASN A 156 8.26 8.57 -18.02
N ILE A 157 8.80 7.79 -17.06
CA ILE A 157 8.04 6.83 -16.25
C ILE A 157 8.10 7.25 -14.77
N MET A 158 9.29 7.27 -14.19
CA MET A 158 9.54 7.82 -12.85
C MET A 158 10.81 8.66 -12.87
N GLY A 159 11.94 8.07 -13.27
CA GLY A 159 13.25 8.71 -13.22
C GLY A 159 13.93 8.62 -11.85
N SER A 160 13.34 7.90 -10.89
CA SER A 160 13.90 7.61 -9.58
C SER A 160 13.32 6.30 -9.03
N GLU A 161 13.87 5.80 -7.93
CA GLU A 161 13.57 4.51 -7.34
C GLU A 161 12.39 4.50 -6.35
N ALA A 162 11.83 5.66 -5.97
CA ALA A 162 10.71 5.73 -5.03
C ALA A 162 9.57 6.63 -5.51
N LEU A 163 8.36 6.22 -5.14
CA LEU A 163 7.10 6.90 -5.45
C LEU A 163 6.27 7.06 -4.18
N LEU A 164 5.75 8.26 -3.93
CA LEU A 164 4.68 8.53 -2.97
C LEU A 164 3.45 9.01 -3.75
N THR A 165 2.31 8.37 -3.52
CA THR A 165 1.01 8.81 -4.04
C THR A 165 0.14 9.20 -2.85
N ILE A 166 -0.41 10.41 -2.90
CA ILE A 166 -1.31 10.98 -1.90
C ILE A 166 -2.63 11.28 -2.59
N LEU A 167 -3.71 10.74 -2.07
CA LEU A 167 -5.08 10.91 -2.55
C LEU A 167 -5.89 11.48 -1.41
N ASP A 168 -6.46 12.66 -1.59
CA ASP A 168 -7.35 13.30 -0.61
C ASP A 168 -8.74 13.41 -1.23
N ILE A 169 -9.71 12.72 -0.65
CA ILE A 169 -11.11 12.69 -1.09
C ILE A 169 -11.92 13.53 -0.11
N LYS A 170 -12.52 14.59 -0.63
CA LYS A 170 -13.34 15.53 0.12
C LYS A 170 -14.81 15.11 0.09
N ASN A 171 -15.55 15.59 1.08
CA ASN A 171 -17.00 15.45 1.08
C ASN A 171 -17.60 16.08 -0.19
N GLY A 172 -18.46 15.33 -0.86
CA GLY A 172 -19.01 15.67 -2.18
C GLY A 172 -18.35 14.96 -3.35
N GLY A 173 -17.24 14.24 -3.13
CA GLY A 173 -16.56 13.44 -4.16
C GLY A 173 -15.54 14.23 -4.98
N GLU A 174 -15.22 15.46 -4.59
CA GLU A 174 -14.02 16.15 -5.08
C GLU A 174 -12.77 15.46 -4.54
N TYR A 175 -11.67 15.47 -5.30
CA TYR A 175 -10.42 14.88 -4.83
C TYR A 175 -9.20 15.69 -5.29
N ASP A 176 -8.16 15.66 -4.46
CA ASP A 176 -6.83 16.12 -4.79
C ASP A 176 -5.90 14.91 -4.99
N PHE A 177 -5.07 14.98 -6.02
CA PHE A 177 -4.09 13.96 -6.35
C PHE A 177 -2.69 14.57 -6.37
N LYS A 178 -1.76 13.98 -5.61
CA LYS A 178 -0.35 14.39 -5.60
C LYS A 178 0.53 13.15 -5.70
N ARG A 179 1.47 13.20 -6.65
CA ARG A 179 2.48 12.15 -6.86
C ARG A 179 3.86 12.76 -6.74
N LEU A 180 4.67 12.22 -5.82
CA LEU A 180 6.05 12.64 -5.60
C LEU A 180 6.99 11.50 -6.00
N ILE A 181 7.83 11.79 -7.00
CA ILE A 181 8.92 10.90 -7.37
C ILE A 181 10.16 11.35 -6.62
N THR A 182 10.84 10.42 -5.96
CA THR A 182 11.94 10.74 -5.04
C THR A 182 12.91 9.57 -4.89
N SER A 183 13.94 9.77 -4.07
CA SER A 183 14.87 8.71 -3.71
C SER A 183 14.37 7.87 -2.53
N SER A 184 14.88 6.64 -2.46
CA SER A 184 14.65 5.70 -1.35
C SER A 184 15.05 6.26 0.02
N GLU A 185 15.93 7.27 0.07
CA GLU A 185 16.38 7.93 1.31
C GLU A 185 15.37 8.94 1.84
N LYS A 186 14.59 9.56 0.95
CA LYS A 186 13.67 10.66 1.31
C LYS A 186 12.24 10.18 1.52
N ILE A 187 11.89 9.04 0.93
CA ILE A 187 10.51 8.54 0.92
C ILE A 187 9.93 8.32 2.32
N ASP A 188 10.71 7.79 3.27
CA ASP A 188 10.27 7.62 4.67
C ASP A 188 9.90 8.98 5.28
N SER A 189 10.80 9.97 5.20
CA SER A 189 10.54 11.30 5.74
C SER A 189 9.31 11.97 5.14
N LEU A 190 9.10 11.85 3.83
CA LEU A 190 7.94 12.41 3.13
C LEU A 190 6.65 11.69 3.52
N TRP A 191 6.70 10.36 3.63
CA TRP A 191 5.56 9.57 4.08
C TRP A 191 5.18 9.95 5.52
N ARG A 192 6.16 10.04 6.44
CA ARG A 192 5.93 10.46 7.83
C ARG A 192 5.40 11.89 7.94
N GLU A 193 5.89 12.80 7.11
CA GLU A 193 5.39 14.17 7.04
C GLU A 193 3.91 14.21 6.63
N GLU A 194 3.51 13.37 5.68
CA GLU A 194 2.14 13.33 5.15
C GLU A 194 1.16 12.57 6.05
N THR A 195 1.63 11.54 6.77
CA THR A 195 0.78 10.66 7.62
C THR A 195 0.81 11.01 9.10
N LYS A 196 1.86 11.70 9.56
CA LYS A 196 2.17 11.98 10.98
C LYS A 196 2.41 10.72 11.83
N ILE A 197 2.75 9.59 11.21
CA ILE A 197 3.08 8.34 11.90
C ILE A 197 4.60 8.23 12.11
N TRP A 198 5.03 7.95 13.35
CA TRP A 198 6.44 7.94 13.77
C TRP A 198 6.97 6.60 14.28
N PHE A 199 6.10 5.61 14.45
CA PHE A 199 6.51 4.24 14.74
C PHE A 199 6.86 3.47 13.45
#